data_AF-A0A1C0U0E3-F1
#
_entry.id   AF-A0A1C0U0E3-F1
#
_cell.length_a   1.000
_cell.length_b   1.000
_cell.length_c   1.000
_cell.angle_alpha   90.00
_cell.angle_beta   90.00
_cell.angle_gamma   90.00
#
_symmetry.space_group_name_H-M   'P 1'
#
loop_
_entity.id
_entity.type
_entity.pdbx_description
1 polymer ?
#
loop_
_entity_poly.entity_id
_entity_poly.type
_entity_poly.pdbx_seq_one_letter_code
_entity_poly.pdbx_strand_id
1 'polypeptide(L)'
;MTTFNAGKACATCPPEEYEEVMKQGIYSQQIKIYNNNEISIPLENIPYYIRIEKNKQIISGKTDDKFLTERIYTKEAENIRIVVGRDAGILQRRKSEYITNTKSSSTKTALNKPTYEIEYPICGYDYISVVAARTEGPDYSLSGVTRGFSAPIGNQYMFINQGIRQLGEYPATTPDYKIQRILVVFALGYTNHDIKVINQYTQDKGGRIVYVRNSDELVQFLSERKNKKRLIKQLDIFSHGIILNIPFHFYAENIFSGYNDPAGDFTLEKIMQIDEKIFDYDAVITSYACRTGIAVDEDDFTNTDPGYEHSLAQLMADTWEVEVRAFAMRSHYGKTYGTKTEINEAEKHREEIMKYDKDHRYYTNNKHLNPKLKEPTRPKNYEKYKQQIESIKVRDDNIDQGGPIDPHGAWHKPGTAESPKGLPKGLRTYLPRRWE
;
A
#
# COMPACT_ATOMS: atom_id res chain seq x y z
N MET A 1 -17.42 -35.53 40.35
CA MET A 1 -17.02 -34.14 40.05
C MET A 1 -15.57 -34.17 39.61
N THR A 2 -15.35 -34.13 38.30
CA THR A 2 -14.02 -34.05 37.70
C THR A 2 -14.08 -32.85 36.76
N THR A 3 -13.44 -31.77 37.18
CA THR A 3 -13.29 -30.53 36.41
C THR A 3 -12.39 -30.80 35.22
N PHE A 4 -12.97 -30.92 34.02
CA PHE A 4 -12.22 -30.83 32.79
C PHE A 4 -11.95 -29.36 32.49
N ASN A 5 -10.68 -28.95 32.63
CA ASN A 5 -10.21 -27.69 32.09
C ASN A 5 -10.41 -27.70 30.57
N ALA A 6 -10.99 -26.62 30.05
CA ALA A 6 -11.08 -26.35 28.62
C ALA A 6 -9.67 -26.13 28.05
N GLY A 7 -8.96 -27.23 27.78
CA GLY A 7 -7.63 -27.26 27.20
C GLY A 7 -7.67 -27.84 25.79
N LYS A 8 -6.98 -27.17 24.86
CA LYS A 8 -6.73 -27.56 23.47
C LYS A 8 -6.63 -29.08 23.29
N ALA A 9 -7.65 -29.70 22.66
CA ALA A 9 -7.56 -31.07 22.21
C ALA A 9 -6.81 -31.15 20.87
N CYS A 10 -5.88 -32.09 20.78
CA CYS A 10 -4.96 -32.30 19.68
C CYS A 10 -5.68 -32.68 18.37
N ALA A 11 -5.26 -32.10 17.25
CA ALA A 11 -5.86 -32.31 15.92
C ALA A 11 -5.64 -33.73 15.32
N THR A 12 -5.14 -34.70 16.09
CA THR A 12 -4.67 -36.00 15.58
C THR A 12 -5.14 -37.24 16.38
N CYS A 13 -6.14 -37.12 17.26
CA CYS A 13 -6.61 -38.27 18.05
C CYS A 13 -7.28 -39.37 17.20
N PRO A 14 -7.08 -40.67 17.55
CA PRO A 14 -7.50 -41.83 16.75
C PRO A 14 -9.01 -42.13 16.82
N PRO A 15 -9.55 -42.99 15.93
CA PRO A 15 -10.99 -43.25 15.78
C PRO A 15 -11.73 -43.88 16.98
N GLU A 16 -11.03 -44.35 18.02
CA GLU A 16 -11.68 -44.98 19.19
C GLU A 16 -12.07 -43.96 20.27
N GLU A 17 -11.31 -42.87 20.43
CA GLU A 17 -11.72 -41.72 21.28
C GLU A 17 -12.92 -40.95 20.67
N TYR A 18 -13.18 -41.13 19.37
CA TYR A 18 -14.28 -40.52 18.61
C TYR A 18 -15.66 -41.04 19.02
N GLU A 19 -15.79 -42.34 19.34
CA GLU A 19 -17.06 -42.87 19.84
C GLU A 19 -17.38 -42.35 21.25
N GLU A 20 -16.37 -42.16 22.10
CA GLU A 20 -16.58 -41.66 23.48
C GLU A 20 -16.99 -40.19 23.51
N VAL A 21 -16.40 -39.33 22.69
CA VAL A 21 -16.79 -37.89 22.58
C VAL A 21 -18.21 -37.75 22.00
N MET A 22 -18.56 -38.59 21.02
CA MET A 22 -19.91 -38.63 20.46
C MET A 22 -20.94 -39.23 21.43
N LYS A 23 -20.55 -40.21 22.26
CA LYS A 23 -21.35 -40.74 23.37
C LYS A 23 -21.56 -39.69 24.49
N GLN A 24 -20.71 -38.66 24.58
CA GLN A 24 -20.81 -37.56 25.56
C GLN A 24 -21.70 -36.38 25.10
N GLY A 25 -22.27 -36.40 23.89
CA GLY A 25 -23.21 -35.37 23.43
C GLY A 25 -22.58 -34.02 23.04
N ILE A 26 -21.30 -34.01 22.64
CA ILE A 26 -20.58 -32.78 22.27
C ILE A 26 -20.75 -32.50 20.77
N TYR A 27 -21.29 -31.33 20.43
CA TYR A 27 -21.44 -30.83 19.07
C TYR A 27 -20.18 -30.05 18.66
N SER A 28 -19.83 -30.07 17.37
CA SER A 28 -18.71 -29.28 16.88
C SER A 28 -18.98 -28.63 15.54
N GLN A 29 -18.23 -27.57 15.25
CA GLN A 29 -18.33 -26.81 14.01
C GLN A 29 -16.96 -26.24 13.63
N GLN A 30 -16.60 -26.40 12.36
CA GLN A 30 -15.40 -25.78 11.79
C GLN A 30 -15.73 -25.32 10.37
N ILE A 31 -15.25 -24.13 10.01
CA ILE A 31 -15.47 -23.57 8.68
C ILE A 31 -14.20 -23.73 7.86
N LYS A 32 -14.35 -24.20 6.62
CA LYS A 32 -13.31 -24.12 5.60
C LYS A 32 -13.62 -22.98 4.64
N ILE A 33 -12.67 -22.10 4.45
CA ILE A 33 -12.75 -21.10 3.40
C ILE A 33 -12.17 -21.71 2.13
N TYR A 34 -12.84 -21.51 1.01
CA TYR A 34 -12.37 -21.93 -0.30
C TYR A 34 -12.55 -20.82 -1.33
N ASN A 35 -11.91 -20.99 -2.48
CA ASN A 35 -11.99 -20.05 -3.58
C ASN A 35 -12.10 -20.84 -4.88
N ASN A 36 -13.18 -20.61 -5.62
CA ASN A 36 -13.47 -21.29 -6.88
C ASN A 36 -12.91 -20.55 -8.11
N ASN A 37 -12.22 -19.42 -7.92
CA ASN A 37 -11.61 -18.70 -9.04
C ASN A 37 -10.40 -19.46 -9.60
N GLU A 38 -10.09 -19.25 -10.88
CA GLU A 38 -8.96 -19.88 -11.58
C GLU A 38 -7.59 -19.58 -10.93
N ILE A 39 -7.48 -18.45 -10.22
CA ILE A 39 -6.28 -18.03 -9.51
C ILE A 39 -6.46 -18.31 -8.01
N SER A 40 -5.76 -19.33 -7.49
CA SER A 40 -5.84 -19.73 -6.08
C SER A 40 -4.96 -18.84 -5.19
N ILE A 41 -5.51 -17.74 -4.66
CA ILE A 41 -4.83 -17.00 -3.58
C ILE A 41 -4.70 -17.89 -2.33
N PRO A 42 -3.59 -17.82 -1.58
CA PRO A 42 -3.52 -18.41 -0.25
C PRO A 42 -4.63 -17.81 0.61
N LEU A 43 -5.46 -18.67 1.21
CA LEU A 43 -6.55 -18.29 2.11
C LEU A 43 -6.14 -18.50 3.58
N GLU A 44 -4.84 -18.53 3.84
CA GLU A 44 -4.27 -18.48 5.18
C GLU A 44 -4.37 -17.06 5.72
N ASN A 45 -4.46 -16.93 7.04
CA ASN A 45 -4.50 -15.64 7.72
C ASN A 45 -5.72 -14.75 7.34
N ILE A 46 -6.80 -15.33 6.82
CA ILE A 46 -8.06 -14.63 6.54
C ILE A 46 -8.84 -14.48 7.84
N PRO A 47 -9.22 -13.26 8.26
CA PRO A 47 -9.98 -13.06 9.48
C PRO A 47 -11.31 -13.79 9.44
N TYR A 48 -11.72 -14.34 10.58
CA TYR A 48 -13.08 -14.83 10.79
C TYR A 48 -13.65 -14.28 12.08
N TYR A 49 -14.97 -14.15 12.11
CA TYR A 49 -15.73 -13.69 13.25
C TYR A 49 -16.97 -14.57 13.37
N ILE A 50 -17.09 -15.29 14.49
CA ILE A 50 -18.16 -16.24 14.75
C ILE A 50 -18.87 -15.84 16.03
N ARG A 51 -20.19 -15.74 15.98
CA ARG A 51 -21.04 -15.53 17.15
C ARG A 51 -21.95 -16.72 17.35
N ILE A 52 -21.92 -17.26 18.56
CA ILE A 52 -22.86 -18.28 19.02
C ILE A 52 -24.12 -17.58 19.50
N GLU A 53 -25.27 -17.89 18.91
CA GLU A 53 -26.49 -17.11 19.12
C GLU A 53 -27.05 -17.24 20.53
N LYS A 54 -27.00 -18.44 21.13
CA LYS A 54 -27.63 -18.70 22.43
C LYS A 54 -26.94 -17.99 23.58
N ASN A 55 -25.61 -18.09 23.68
CA ASN A 55 -24.82 -17.51 24.77
C ASN A 55 -24.13 -16.20 24.39
N LYS A 56 -24.32 -15.72 23.15
CA LYS A 56 -23.67 -14.52 22.57
C LYS A 56 -22.14 -14.55 22.62
N GLN A 57 -21.53 -15.72 22.79
CA GLN A 57 -20.08 -15.85 22.79
C GLN A 57 -19.52 -15.54 21.40
N ILE A 58 -18.44 -14.78 21.39
CA ILE A 58 -17.71 -14.40 20.19
C ILE A 58 -16.41 -15.20 20.13
N ILE A 59 -16.14 -15.77 18.97
CA ILE A 59 -14.91 -16.48 18.63
C ILE A 59 -14.38 -15.82 17.36
N SER A 60 -13.17 -15.31 17.42
CA SER A 60 -12.56 -14.63 16.29
C SER A 60 -11.08 -14.98 16.19
N GLY A 61 -10.55 -14.92 14.98
CA GLY A 61 -9.18 -15.31 14.69
C GLY A 61 -8.88 -15.17 13.22
N LYS A 62 -7.89 -15.92 12.75
CA LYS A 62 -7.53 -16.02 11.35
C LYS A 62 -7.41 -17.48 10.94
N THR A 63 -7.71 -17.78 9.69
CA THR A 63 -7.59 -19.13 9.15
C THR A 63 -6.16 -19.67 9.18
N ASP A 64 -6.03 -20.98 9.34
CA ASP A 64 -4.75 -21.70 9.29
C ASP A 64 -4.26 -21.97 7.84
N ASP A 65 -3.17 -22.72 7.72
CA ASP A 65 -2.55 -23.16 6.46
C ASP A 65 -3.44 -24.12 5.63
N LYS A 66 -4.49 -24.66 6.25
CA LYS A 66 -5.53 -25.49 5.61
C LYS A 66 -6.81 -24.71 5.34
N PHE A 67 -6.78 -23.39 5.54
CA PHE A 67 -7.87 -22.45 5.33
C PHE A 67 -9.07 -22.70 6.26
N LEU A 68 -8.80 -23.30 7.42
CA LEU A 68 -9.79 -23.64 8.42
C LEU A 68 -9.83 -22.59 9.53
N THR A 69 -11.03 -22.35 10.06
CA THR A 69 -11.18 -21.65 11.34
C THR A 69 -10.81 -22.57 12.50
N GLU A 70 -10.69 -22.00 13.70
CA GLU A 70 -10.75 -22.81 14.92
C GLU A 70 -12.03 -23.67 14.94
N ARG A 71 -11.89 -24.89 15.48
CA ARG A 71 -13.03 -25.78 15.71
C ARG A 71 -13.71 -25.43 17.02
N ILE A 72 -14.99 -25.13 16.94
CA ILE A 72 -15.86 -24.78 18.06
C ILE A 72 -16.51 -26.06 18.58
N TYR A 73 -16.57 -26.20 19.90
CA TYR A 73 -17.24 -27.31 20.59
C TYR A 73 -18.33 -26.78 21.53
N THR A 74 -19.52 -27.38 21.48
CA THR A 74 -20.68 -26.98 22.29
C THR A 74 -21.35 -28.22 22.90
N LYS A 75 -22.00 -28.08 24.06
CA LYS A 75 -22.71 -29.19 24.74
C LYS A 75 -24.06 -29.53 24.11
N GLU A 76 -24.57 -28.64 23.29
CA GLU A 76 -25.85 -28.76 22.60
C GLU A 76 -25.72 -28.18 21.19
N ALA A 77 -26.68 -28.48 20.32
CA ALA A 77 -26.73 -27.90 18.98
C ALA A 77 -26.94 -26.39 19.09
N GLU A 78 -26.03 -25.63 18.47
CA GLU A 78 -26.00 -24.18 18.55
C GLU A 78 -26.09 -23.56 17.16
N ASN A 79 -26.88 -22.50 17.04
CA ASN A 79 -26.88 -21.66 15.85
C ASN A 79 -25.71 -20.68 15.96
N ILE A 80 -24.94 -20.57 14.88
CA ILE A 80 -23.84 -19.63 14.77
C ILE A 80 -24.04 -18.70 13.59
N ARG A 81 -23.61 -17.45 13.76
CA ARG A 81 -23.42 -16.48 12.68
C ARG A 81 -21.93 -16.35 12.39
N ILE A 82 -21.58 -16.40 11.11
CA ILE A 82 -20.18 -16.35 10.67
C ILE A 82 -20.01 -15.21 9.67
N VAL A 83 -18.90 -14.51 9.81
CA VAL A 83 -18.35 -13.55 8.84
C VAL A 83 -16.87 -13.88 8.63
N VAL A 84 -16.37 -13.66 7.41
CA VAL A 84 -14.97 -13.89 7.04
C VAL A 84 -14.42 -12.70 6.24
N GLY A 85 -13.09 -12.59 6.16
CA GLY A 85 -12.40 -11.58 5.37
C GLY A 85 -12.51 -10.17 5.96
N ARG A 86 -12.71 -9.18 5.06
CA ARG A 86 -12.79 -7.75 5.39
C ARG A 86 -13.71 -7.46 6.58
N ASP A 87 -14.97 -7.84 6.44
CA ASP A 87 -16.01 -7.55 7.42
C ASP A 87 -15.70 -8.19 8.78
N ALA A 88 -15.11 -9.40 8.80
CA ALA A 88 -14.66 -10.03 10.02
C ALA A 88 -13.50 -9.28 10.69
N GLY A 89 -12.50 -8.85 9.91
CA GLY A 89 -11.39 -8.06 10.44
C GLY A 89 -11.85 -6.72 11.01
N ILE A 90 -12.84 -6.08 10.40
CA ILE A 90 -13.43 -4.84 10.93
C ILE A 90 -14.18 -5.11 12.23
N LEU A 91 -15.00 -6.16 12.31
CA LEU A 91 -15.69 -6.53 13.55
C LEU A 91 -14.72 -6.84 14.70
N GLN A 92 -13.59 -7.50 14.40
CA GLN A 92 -12.53 -7.74 15.37
C GLN A 92 -11.94 -6.43 15.92
N ARG A 93 -11.66 -5.46 15.05
CA ARG A 93 -11.14 -4.14 15.46
C ARG A 93 -12.13 -3.38 16.33
N ARG A 94 -13.41 -3.36 15.93
CA ARG A 94 -14.48 -2.66 16.65
C ARG A 94 -14.87 -3.29 17.97
N LYS A 95 -14.51 -4.56 18.19
CA LYS A 95 -15.09 -5.39 19.26
C LYS A 95 -16.63 -5.37 19.24
N SER A 96 -17.22 -5.24 18.04
CA SER A 96 -18.67 -5.09 17.86
C SER A 96 -19.37 -6.43 18.08
N GLU A 97 -20.45 -6.46 18.86
CA GLU A 97 -21.33 -7.63 18.96
C GLU A 97 -22.32 -7.72 17.80
N TYR A 98 -22.53 -6.62 17.07
CA TYR A 98 -23.47 -6.54 15.97
C TYR A 98 -22.85 -7.04 14.68
N ILE A 99 -23.51 -7.99 14.04
CA ILE A 99 -23.02 -8.63 12.82
C ILE A 99 -24.04 -8.43 11.70
N THR A 100 -23.68 -7.61 10.72
CA THR A 100 -24.37 -7.45 9.45
C THR A 100 -23.77 -8.43 8.43
N ASN A 101 -24.57 -8.92 7.48
CA ASN A 101 -24.14 -9.85 6.41
C ASN A 101 -23.56 -11.19 6.90
N THR A 102 -24.37 -11.96 7.62
CA THR A 102 -23.95 -13.25 8.19
C THR A 102 -24.44 -14.44 7.39
N LYS A 103 -23.64 -15.50 7.34
CA LYS A 103 -24.14 -16.85 7.03
C LYS A 103 -24.50 -17.53 8.34
N SER A 104 -25.67 -18.14 8.40
CA SER A 104 -26.11 -18.96 9.53
C SER A 104 -25.77 -20.43 9.29
N SER A 105 -25.29 -21.08 10.34
CA SER A 105 -25.13 -22.54 10.36
C SER A 105 -25.48 -23.07 11.75
N SER A 106 -25.75 -24.37 11.82
CA SER A 106 -25.97 -25.08 13.09
C SER A 106 -24.82 -26.05 13.32
N THR A 107 -24.39 -26.22 14.56
CA THR A 107 -23.37 -27.23 14.87
C THR A 107 -23.92 -28.63 14.56
N LYS A 108 -23.49 -29.23 13.45
CA LYS A 108 -23.89 -30.58 13.01
C LYS A 108 -22.67 -31.48 12.96
N THR A 109 -22.77 -32.62 13.63
CA THR A 109 -21.67 -33.48 14.04
C THR A 109 -21.03 -34.27 12.90
N ALA A 110 -19.84 -33.86 12.48
CA ALA A 110 -18.80 -34.75 11.97
C ALA A 110 -17.43 -34.23 12.45
N LEU A 111 -16.78 -34.97 13.36
CA LEU A 111 -15.43 -34.62 13.81
C LEU A 111 -14.43 -34.83 12.65
N ASN A 112 -13.45 -33.93 12.53
CA ASN A 112 -12.34 -33.97 11.55
C ASN A 112 -12.64 -33.57 10.09
N LYS A 113 -13.87 -33.19 9.74
CA LYS A 113 -14.17 -32.50 8.48
C LYS A 113 -14.72 -31.10 8.76
N PRO A 114 -14.43 -30.08 7.93
CA PRO A 114 -15.18 -28.84 8.00
C PRO A 114 -16.66 -29.17 7.79
N THR A 115 -17.49 -28.70 8.69
CA THR A 115 -18.93 -28.95 8.67
C THR A 115 -19.66 -27.91 7.83
N TYR A 116 -18.96 -26.83 7.46
CA TYR A 116 -19.47 -25.78 6.58
C TYR A 116 -18.33 -25.21 5.74
N GLU A 117 -18.61 -24.90 4.48
CA GLU A 117 -17.65 -24.29 3.57
C GLU A 117 -18.15 -22.91 3.12
N ILE A 118 -17.25 -21.91 3.13
CA ILE A 118 -17.56 -20.54 2.72
C ILE A 118 -16.65 -20.16 1.56
N GLU A 119 -17.26 -19.80 0.43
CA GLU A 119 -16.53 -19.19 -0.66
C GLU A 119 -16.03 -17.79 -0.27
N TYR A 120 -14.75 -17.53 -0.52
CA TYR A 120 -14.11 -16.22 -0.43
C TYR A 120 -13.52 -15.85 -1.79
N PRO A 121 -14.32 -15.20 -2.66
CA PRO A 121 -14.07 -15.18 -4.10
C PRO A 121 -13.07 -14.09 -4.51
N ILE A 122 -11.98 -13.86 -3.77
CA ILE A 122 -10.97 -12.86 -4.12
C ILE A 122 -9.96 -13.43 -5.12
N CYS A 123 -9.60 -12.67 -6.16
CA CYS A 123 -8.69 -13.08 -7.23
C CYS A 123 -7.25 -12.56 -7.05
N GLY A 124 -7.01 -11.67 -6.08
CA GLY A 124 -5.66 -11.16 -5.80
C GLY A 124 -5.65 -9.83 -5.05
N TYR A 125 -4.43 -9.39 -4.76
CA TYR A 125 -4.10 -8.20 -4.00
C TYR A 125 -3.36 -7.18 -4.85
N ASP A 126 -3.75 -5.91 -4.69
CA ASP A 126 -3.16 -4.77 -5.38
C ASP A 126 -2.39 -3.88 -4.40
N TYR A 127 -1.18 -3.51 -4.81
CA TYR A 127 -0.36 -2.47 -4.19
C TYR A 127 -0.21 -1.33 -5.20
N ILE A 128 -0.78 -0.18 -4.89
CA ILE A 128 -1.03 0.89 -5.86
C ILE A 128 -0.30 2.14 -5.43
N SER A 129 0.57 2.64 -6.30
CA SER A 129 1.11 4.00 -6.20
C SER A 129 0.39 4.91 -7.19
N VAL A 130 -0.14 6.04 -6.72
CA VAL A 130 -0.76 7.08 -7.55
C VAL A 130 0.15 8.30 -7.56
N VAL A 131 0.54 8.76 -8.74
CA VAL A 131 1.40 9.93 -8.92
C VAL A 131 0.69 11.00 -9.74
N ALA A 132 0.81 12.24 -9.29
CA ALA A 132 0.25 13.40 -9.95
C ALA A 132 0.93 13.71 -11.31
N ALA A 133 0.28 14.62 -12.04
CA ALA A 133 0.80 15.16 -13.29
C ALA A 133 2.15 15.86 -13.08
N ARG A 134 2.88 16.02 -14.18
CA ARG A 134 4.10 16.84 -14.17
C ARG A 134 3.71 18.29 -13.81
N THR A 135 4.39 18.85 -12.82
CA THR A 135 4.13 20.22 -12.33
C THR A 135 5.01 21.21 -13.07
N GLU A 136 4.45 22.08 -13.93
CA GLU A 136 5.21 23.12 -14.65
C GLU A 136 5.09 24.52 -14.00
N GLY A 137 4.36 24.62 -12.88
CA GLY A 137 4.09 25.89 -12.19
C GLY A 137 5.31 26.66 -11.68
N PRO A 138 5.11 27.93 -11.28
CA PRO A 138 6.17 28.78 -10.77
C PRO A 138 6.82 28.23 -9.49
N ASP A 139 8.14 28.43 -9.36
CA ASP A 139 8.92 27.98 -8.20
C ASP A 139 8.49 28.71 -6.90
N TYR A 140 7.83 27.98 -6.00
CA TYR A 140 7.53 28.44 -4.63
C TYR A 140 8.41 27.76 -3.58
N SER A 141 9.58 27.24 -3.95
CA SER A 141 10.52 26.69 -2.99
C SER A 141 11.03 27.76 -2.01
N LEU A 142 10.40 27.77 -0.83
CA LEU A 142 11.00 28.09 0.46
C LEU A 142 11.82 29.39 0.55
N SER A 143 11.34 30.53 0.03
CA SER A 143 11.84 31.86 0.44
C SER A 143 11.00 33.08 0.04
N GLY A 144 9.82 32.93 -0.58
CA GLY A 144 8.92 34.07 -0.83
C GLY A 144 9.40 35.10 -1.86
N VAL A 145 10.49 34.82 -2.61
CA VAL A 145 11.01 35.75 -3.62
C VAL A 145 11.39 35.00 -4.90
N THR A 146 10.40 34.74 -5.77
CA THR A 146 10.52 34.81 -7.24
C THR A 146 9.16 34.54 -7.88
N ARG A 147 8.51 35.58 -8.39
CA ARG A 147 7.39 35.45 -9.35
C ARG A 147 8.01 35.34 -10.75
N GLY A 148 7.77 34.22 -11.46
CA GLY A 148 7.92 34.19 -12.93
C GLY A 148 8.85 33.13 -13.57
N PHE A 149 9.43 32.18 -12.83
CA PHE A 149 10.22 31.09 -13.42
C PHE A 149 9.55 29.74 -13.16
N SER A 150 9.45 28.89 -14.19
CA SER A 150 9.01 27.49 -14.05
C SER A 150 9.86 26.78 -12.99
N ALA A 151 9.23 25.93 -12.17
CA ALA A 151 9.95 25.16 -11.17
C ALA A 151 11.14 24.41 -11.79
N PRO A 152 12.29 24.27 -11.08
CA PRO A 152 13.43 23.49 -11.56
C PRO A 152 12.95 22.13 -12.08
N ILE A 153 13.49 21.67 -13.21
CA ILE A 153 13.01 20.47 -13.90
C ILE A 153 12.92 19.25 -12.96
N GLY A 154 13.84 19.12 -12.00
CA GLY A 154 13.79 18.10 -10.95
C GLY A 154 12.49 18.10 -10.13
N ASN A 155 12.00 19.27 -9.74
CA ASN A 155 10.76 19.42 -8.96
C ASN A 155 9.52 19.03 -9.78
N GLN A 156 9.56 19.20 -11.09
CA GLN A 156 8.43 18.86 -11.97
C GLN A 156 8.16 17.34 -12.03
N TYR A 157 9.20 16.52 -11.85
CA TYR A 157 9.17 15.07 -11.96
C TYR A 157 9.29 14.36 -10.58
N MET A 158 9.14 15.08 -9.48
CA MET A 158 9.34 14.50 -8.15
C MET A 158 8.36 13.38 -7.83
N PHE A 159 7.08 13.51 -8.21
CA PHE A 159 6.05 12.52 -7.90
C PHE A 159 6.26 11.20 -8.63
N ILE A 160 6.56 11.25 -9.94
CA ILE A 160 6.80 10.03 -10.71
C ILE A 160 7.99 9.23 -10.18
N ASN A 161 9.06 9.91 -9.78
CA ASN A 161 10.22 9.27 -9.16
C ASN A 161 9.87 8.60 -7.82
N GLN A 162 8.99 9.22 -7.02
CA GLN A 162 8.50 8.59 -5.79
C GLN A 162 7.63 7.37 -6.07
N GLY A 163 6.79 7.41 -7.12
CA GLY A 163 5.99 6.24 -7.52
C GLY A 163 6.85 5.07 -7.98
N ILE A 164 7.85 5.30 -8.83
CA ILE A 164 8.80 4.27 -9.29
C ILE A 164 9.53 3.65 -8.08
N ARG A 165 9.99 4.48 -7.14
CA ARG A 165 10.60 4.02 -5.90
C ARG A 165 9.65 3.14 -5.10
N GLN A 166 8.40 3.56 -4.96
CA GLN A 166 7.39 2.87 -4.16
C GLN A 166 7.08 1.47 -4.70
N LEU A 167 7.10 1.27 -6.02
CA LEU A 167 6.98 -0.07 -6.62
C LEU A 167 8.05 -1.03 -6.10
N GLY A 168 9.27 -0.55 -5.86
CA GLY A 168 10.37 -1.35 -5.31
C GLY A 168 10.17 -1.78 -3.86
N GLU A 169 9.33 -1.07 -3.09
CA GLU A 169 9.05 -1.39 -1.69
C GLU A 169 7.86 -2.33 -1.49
N TYR A 170 6.96 -2.42 -2.47
CA TYR A 170 5.86 -3.36 -2.41
C TYR A 170 6.35 -4.81 -2.47
N PRO A 171 5.56 -5.79 -2.02
CA PRO A 171 5.87 -7.20 -2.23
C PRO A 171 6.05 -7.51 -3.72
N ALA A 172 6.93 -8.46 -4.05
CA ALA A 172 7.18 -8.85 -5.43
C ALA A 172 5.88 -9.32 -6.12
N THR A 173 5.67 -8.85 -7.34
CA THR A 173 4.57 -9.33 -8.19
C THR A 173 4.74 -10.83 -8.42
N THR A 174 3.64 -11.58 -8.36
CA THR A 174 3.67 -13.02 -8.63
C THR A 174 3.32 -13.30 -10.10
N PRO A 175 3.88 -14.34 -10.74
CA PRO A 175 3.60 -14.66 -12.15
C PRO A 175 2.12 -14.95 -12.44
N ASP A 176 1.38 -15.42 -11.44
CA ASP A 176 -0.06 -15.68 -11.48
C ASP A 176 -0.93 -14.47 -11.12
N TYR A 177 -0.31 -13.28 -11.00
CA TYR A 177 -0.98 -12.00 -10.69
C TYR A 177 -1.75 -11.97 -9.36
N LYS A 178 -1.50 -12.91 -8.44
CA LYS A 178 -2.04 -12.86 -7.07
C LYS A 178 -1.62 -11.61 -6.33
N ILE A 179 -0.39 -11.16 -6.55
CA ILE A 179 0.11 -9.87 -6.06
C ILE A 179 0.45 -9.03 -7.27
N GLN A 180 -0.09 -7.80 -7.36
CA GLN A 180 0.25 -6.84 -8.39
C GLN A 180 0.82 -5.55 -7.78
N ARG A 181 1.91 -5.08 -8.35
CA ARG A 181 2.41 -3.71 -8.20
C ARG A 181 1.84 -2.85 -9.33
N ILE A 182 1.23 -1.72 -9.00
CA ILE A 182 0.55 -0.88 -9.99
C ILE A 182 0.93 0.58 -9.79
N LEU A 183 1.43 1.20 -10.85
CA LEU A 183 1.66 2.63 -10.91
C LEU A 183 0.55 3.30 -11.71
N VAL A 184 -0.18 4.21 -11.06
CA VAL A 184 -1.20 5.04 -11.69
C VAL A 184 -0.61 6.43 -11.89
N VAL A 185 -0.57 6.89 -13.13
CA VAL A 185 0.06 8.15 -13.50
C VAL A 185 -0.99 9.08 -14.10
N PHE A 186 -1.14 10.26 -13.53
CA PHE A 186 -1.85 11.35 -14.20
C PHE A 186 -1.00 11.84 -15.37
N ALA A 187 -1.44 11.58 -16.61
CA ALA A 187 -0.58 11.67 -17.79
C ALA A 187 -0.19 13.10 -18.21
N LEU A 188 -0.87 14.11 -17.68
CA LEU A 188 -0.72 15.50 -18.13
C LEU A 188 0.72 16.02 -17.91
N GLY A 189 1.27 16.65 -18.94
CA GLY A 189 2.62 17.24 -18.96
C GLY A 189 3.78 16.27 -19.21
N TYR A 190 3.56 14.95 -19.21
CA TYR A 190 4.60 13.98 -19.57
C TYR A 190 4.75 13.87 -21.09
N THR A 191 5.99 13.93 -21.59
CA THR A 191 6.31 13.77 -23.01
C THR A 191 6.24 12.30 -23.44
N ASN A 192 6.29 12.04 -24.75
CA ASN A 192 6.38 10.67 -25.27
C ASN A 192 7.64 9.93 -24.78
N HIS A 193 8.75 10.65 -24.61
CA HIS A 193 9.97 10.08 -24.06
C HIS A 193 9.76 9.70 -22.58
N ASP A 194 9.17 10.60 -21.78
CA ASP A 194 8.85 10.32 -20.38
C ASP A 194 7.97 9.09 -20.24
N ILE A 195 6.89 9.01 -21.03
CA ILE A 195 5.99 7.85 -21.03
C ILE A 195 6.76 6.57 -21.34
N LYS A 196 7.69 6.59 -22.31
CA LYS A 196 8.51 5.43 -22.66
C LYS A 196 9.39 4.99 -21.49
N VAL A 197 10.10 5.90 -20.84
CA VAL A 197 11.01 5.54 -19.72
C VAL A 197 10.23 5.15 -18.46
N ILE A 198 9.10 5.81 -18.17
CA ILE A 198 8.19 5.46 -17.08
C ILE A 198 7.67 4.02 -17.24
N ASN A 199 7.25 3.67 -18.46
CA ASN A 199 6.83 2.32 -18.81
C ASN A 199 7.94 1.30 -18.57
N GLN A 200 9.16 1.59 -19.06
CA GLN A 200 10.31 0.70 -18.90
C GLN A 200 10.64 0.49 -17.41
N TYR A 201 10.83 1.57 -16.65
CA TYR A 201 11.26 1.46 -15.25
C TYR A 201 10.18 0.81 -14.36
N THR A 202 8.90 1.00 -14.68
CA THR A 202 7.84 0.28 -13.97
C THR A 202 7.88 -1.22 -14.26
N GLN A 203 8.11 -1.62 -15.51
CA GLN A 203 8.28 -3.02 -15.88
C GLN A 203 9.52 -3.63 -15.21
N ASP A 204 10.62 -2.89 -15.11
CA ASP A 204 11.84 -3.32 -14.42
C ASP A 204 11.60 -3.55 -12.92
N LYS A 205 10.63 -2.85 -12.32
CA LYS A 205 10.14 -3.12 -10.95
C LYS A 205 9.04 -4.17 -10.88
N GLY A 206 8.76 -4.90 -11.97
CA GLY A 206 7.72 -5.91 -12.06
C GLY A 206 6.31 -5.33 -11.85
N GLY A 207 6.11 -4.05 -12.11
CA GLY A 207 4.83 -3.36 -11.99
C GLY A 207 4.15 -3.21 -13.34
N ARG A 208 2.83 -2.96 -13.29
CA ARG A 208 2.06 -2.51 -14.45
C ARG A 208 1.69 -1.04 -14.29
N ILE A 209 1.48 -0.37 -15.42
CA ILE A 209 1.10 1.04 -15.46
C ILE A 209 -0.36 1.21 -15.85
N VAL A 210 -0.98 2.25 -15.30
CA VAL A 210 -2.23 2.82 -15.78
C VAL A 210 -2.07 4.33 -15.89
N TYR A 211 -2.41 4.88 -17.04
CA TYR A 211 -2.51 6.32 -17.21
C TYR A 211 -3.96 6.74 -17.01
N VAL A 212 -4.16 7.80 -16.23
CA VAL A 212 -5.45 8.45 -16.03
C VAL A 212 -5.35 9.93 -16.42
N ARG A 213 -6.46 10.51 -16.86
CA ARG A 213 -6.53 11.91 -17.29
C ARG A 213 -7.17 12.84 -16.27
N ASN A 214 -7.88 12.32 -15.27
CA ASN A 214 -8.63 13.09 -14.30
C ASN A 214 -8.98 12.19 -13.09
N SER A 215 -9.52 12.79 -12.04
CA SER A 215 -9.88 12.07 -10.82
C SER A 215 -11.05 11.09 -11.01
N ASP A 216 -11.93 11.31 -12.00
CA ASP A 216 -12.99 10.37 -12.35
C ASP A 216 -12.44 9.06 -12.93
N GLU A 217 -11.44 9.13 -13.81
CA GLU A 217 -10.74 7.95 -14.32
C GLU A 217 -9.99 7.21 -13.21
N LEU A 218 -9.45 7.92 -12.20
CA LEU A 218 -8.89 7.29 -11.00
C LEU A 218 -9.97 6.56 -10.18
N VAL A 219 -11.12 7.21 -9.93
CA VAL A 219 -12.27 6.61 -9.22
C VAL A 219 -12.77 5.37 -9.96
N GLN A 220 -12.92 5.45 -11.28
CA GLN A 220 -13.31 4.32 -12.12
C GLN A 220 -12.30 3.17 -11.98
N PHE A 221 -11.02 3.47 -12.15
CA PHE A 221 -9.95 2.48 -12.00
C PHE A 221 -10.03 1.77 -10.65
N LEU A 222 -10.12 2.51 -9.54
CA LEU A 222 -10.25 1.92 -8.20
C LEU A 222 -11.53 1.08 -8.08
N SER A 223 -12.66 1.59 -8.55
CA SER A 223 -13.97 0.91 -8.48
C SER A 223 -14.03 -0.40 -9.28
N GLU A 224 -13.26 -0.53 -10.37
CA GLU A 224 -13.18 -1.78 -11.15
C GLU A 224 -12.66 -2.97 -10.34
N ARG A 225 -11.98 -2.75 -9.21
CA ARG A 225 -11.49 -3.83 -8.33
C ARG A 225 -12.60 -4.72 -7.84
N LYS A 226 -13.77 -4.15 -7.59
CA LYS A 226 -14.98 -4.88 -7.18
C LYS A 226 -15.34 -5.96 -8.20
N ASN A 227 -15.39 -5.60 -9.49
CA ASN A 227 -15.72 -6.52 -10.57
C ASN A 227 -14.59 -7.52 -10.84
N LYS A 228 -13.33 -7.07 -10.68
CA LYS A 228 -12.13 -7.92 -10.79
C LYS A 228 -11.95 -8.84 -9.57
N LYS A 229 -12.78 -8.67 -8.53
CA LYS A 229 -12.69 -9.31 -7.22
C LYS A 229 -11.30 -9.20 -6.59
N ARG A 230 -10.66 -8.04 -6.72
CA ARG A 230 -9.32 -7.78 -6.17
C ARG A 230 -9.42 -6.83 -4.98
N LEU A 231 -8.53 -7.00 -4.00
CA LEU A 231 -8.46 -6.15 -2.82
C LEU A 231 -7.20 -5.29 -2.84
N ILE A 232 -7.32 -4.04 -2.45
CA ILE A 232 -6.20 -3.12 -2.26
C ILE A 232 -5.61 -3.38 -0.88
N LYS A 233 -4.32 -3.72 -0.83
CA LYS A 233 -3.53 -3.86 0.39
C LYS A 233 -2.83 -2.56 0.78
N GLN A 234 -2.37 -1.81 -0.21
CA GLN A 234 -1.71 -0.54 0.02
C GLN A 234 -2.00 0.45 -1.11
N LEU A 235 -2.28 1.71 -0.75
CA LEU A 235 -2.46 2.81 -1.68
C LEU A 235 -1.58 4.00 -1.23
N ASP A 236 -0.54 4.32 -1.99
CA ASP A 236 0.34 5.47 -1.71
C ASP A 236 0.13 6.57 -2.74
N ILE A 237 -0.14 7.79 -2.26
CA ILE A 237 -0.51 8.93 -3.08
C ILE A 237 0.61 9.97 -3.01
N PHE A 238 1.20 10.29 -4.18
CA PHE A 238 2.24 11.30 -4.35
C PHE A 238 1.70 12.45 -5.19
N SER A 239 1.40 13.56 -4.51
CA SER A 239 0.84 14.74 -5.15
C SER A 239 1.16 16.00 -4.35
N HIS A 240 0.79 17.15 -4.91
CA HIS A 240 0.53 18.34 -4.13
C HIS A 240 -0.68 18.12 -3.22
N GLY A 241 -0.82 18.99 -2.22
CA GLY A 241 -1.96 18.95 -1.33
C GLY A 241 -2.39 20.33 -0.89
N ILE A 242 -3.69 20.51 -0.83
CA ILE A 242 -4.33 21.65 -0.18
C ILE A 242 -5.32 21.09 0.84
N ILE A 243 -5.82 21.96 1.70
CA ILE A 243 -6.76 21.53 2.73
C ILE A 243 -8.02 20.97 2.06
N LEU A 244 -8.45 19.79 2.55
CA LEU A 244 -9.62 19.06 2.06
C LEU A 244 -9.58 18.61 0.58
N ASN A 245 -8.42 18.67 -0.09
CA ASN A 245 -8.29 18.21 -1.47
C ASN A 245 -6.87 17.72 -1.81
N ILE A 246 -6.78 16.64 -2.59
CA ILE A 246 -5.54 16.19 -3.23
C ILE A 246 -5.62 16.51 -4.73
N PRO A 247 -5.04 17.63 -5.19
CA PRO A 247 -5.09 18.03 -6.59
C PRO A 247 -4.00 17.32 -7.40
N PHE A 248 -4.38 16.48 -8.35
CA PHE A 248 -3.45 15.76 -9.22
C PHE A 248 -2.99 16.56 -10.46
N HIS A 249 -3.67 17.66 -10.78
CA HIS A 249 -3.32 18.57 -11.88
C HIS A 249 -2.80 19.92 -11.40
N PHE A 250 -2.39 20.01 -10.14
CA PHE A 250 -1.94 21.27 -9.56
C PHE A 250 -0.75 21.83 -10.35
N TYR A 251 -0.96 22.96 -11.03
CA TYR A 251 -0.01 23.56 -11.98
C TYR A 251 0.51 22.62 -13.08
N ALA A 252 -0.33 21.73 -13.61
CA ALA A 252 0.05 20.94 -14.77
C ALA A 252 0.20 21.81 -16.05
N GLU A 253 1.08 21.39 -16.95
CA GLU A 253 1.39 22.06 -18.23
C GLU A 253 0.11 22.39 -19.03
N ASN A 254 0.06 23.60 -19.62
CA ASN A 254 -1.09 24.21 -20.34
C ASN A 254 -2.29 24.67 -19.49
N ILE A 255 -2.22 24.66 -18.16
CA ILE A 255 -3.18 25.36 -17.30
C ILE A 255 -2.61 26.76 -17.03
N PHE A 256 -3.34 27.82 -17.42
CA PHE A 256 -2.92 29.21 -17.22
C PHE A 256 -2.35 29.42 -15.80
N SER A 257 -1.14 29.98 -15.76
CA SER A 257 -0.34 30.23 -14.56
C SER A 257 -1.21 30.71 -13.38
N GLY A 258 -1.39 29.87 -12.38
CA GLY A 258 -2.09 30.23 -11.13
C GLY A 258 -3.30 29.37 -10.76
N TYR A 259 -3.84 28.58 -11.70
CA TYR A 259 -5.06 27.82 -11.44
C TYR A 259 -4.83 26.32 -11.38
N ASN A 260 -5.52 25.68 -10.43
CA ASN A 260 -5.69 24.25 -10.36
C ASN A 260 -6.74 23.84 -11.42
N ASP A 261 -6.49 22.78 -12.18
CA ASP A 261 -7.55 22.18 -13.01
C ASP A 261 -8.42 21.27 -12.14
N PRO A 262 -9.70 21.62 -11.90
CA PRO A 262 -10.58 20.85 -11.03
C PRO A 262 -10.80 19.41 -11.51
N ALA A 263 -10.52 19.09 -12.78
CA ALA A 263 -10.57 17.71 -13.26
C ALA A 263 -9.57 16.81 -12.53
N GLY A 264 -8.48 17.37 -12.00
CA GLY A 264 -7.51 16.65 -11.18
C GLY A 264 -7.88 16.55 -9.70
N ASP A 265 -8.98 17.17 -9.25
CA ASP A 265 -9.29 17.26 -7.82
C ASP A 265 -9.84 15.96 -7.25
N PHE A 266 -9.23 15.53 -6.15
CA PHE A 266 -9.64 14.36 -5.39
C PHE A 266 -10.11 14.81 -4.01
N THR A 267 -11.39 15.20 -3.99
CA THR A 267 -12.12 15.72 -2.83
C THR A 267 -12.91 14.63 -2.11
N LEU A 268 -13.59 15.00 -1.02
CA LEU A 268 -14.54 14.12 -0.33
C LEU A 268 -15.60 13.53 -1.28
N GLU A 269 -16.06 14.29 -2.27
CA GLU A 269 -17.04 13.80 -3.25
C GLU A 269 -16.51 12.59 -4.01
N LYS A 270 -15.26 12.63 -4.48
CA LYS A 270 -14.61 11.50 -5.18
C LYS A 270 -14.36 10.32 -4.23
N ILE A 271 -13.99 10.61 -2.99
CA ILE A 271 -13.79 9.58 -1.95
C ILE A 271 -15.08 8.79 -1.69
N MET A 272 -16.22 9.48 -1.60
CA MET A 272 -17.53 8.87 -1.37
C MET A 272 -18.05 8.02 -2.53
N GLN A 273 -17.48 8.15 -3.73
CA GLN A 273 -17.85 7.33 -4.89
C GLN A 273 -17.17 5.96 -4.90
N ILE A 274 -16.13 5.77 -4.08
CA ILE A 274 -15.35 4.54 -4.04
C ILE A 274 -15.94 3.61 -2.97
N ASP A 275 -16.31 2.41 -3.40
CA ASP A 275 -16.83 1.34 -2.52
C ASP A 275 -15.72 0.84 -1.59
N GLU A 276 -15.93 0.92 -0.29
CA GLU A 276 -14.97 0.55 0.74
C GLU A 276 -14.54 -0.94 0.68
N LYS A 277 -15.36 -1.79 0.05
CA LYS A 277 -15.11 -3.23 -0.08
C LYS A 277 -13.98 -3.58 -1.05
N ILE A 278 -13.46 -2.61 -1.79
CA ILE A 278 -12.26 -2.82 -2.61
C ILE A 278 -10.99 -2.86 -1.76
N PHE A 279 -11.03 -2.46 -0.49
CA PHE A 279 -9.89 -2.49 0.42
C PHE A 279 -9.90 -3.74 1.28
N ASP A 280 -8.73 -4.31 1.53
CA ASP A 280 -8.60 -5.43 2.48
C ASP A 280 -8.72 -4.97 3.94
N TYR A 281 -8.94 -5.91 4.87
CA TYR A 281 -9.15 -5.61 6.30
C TYR A 281 -7.96 -4.91 6.98
N ASP A 282 -6.76 -5.08 6.43
CA ASP A 282 -5.48 -4.54 6.89
C ASP A 282 -4.89 -3.55 5.88
N ALA A 283 -5.71 -3.03 4.96
CA ALA A 283 -5.26 -2.05 4.00
C ALA A 283 -4.78 -0.76 4.68
N VAL A 284 -3.73 -0.17 4.10
CA VAL A 284 -3.18 1.11 4.55
C VAL A 284 -3.12 2.07 3.36
N ILE A 285 -3.55 3.31 3.60
CA ILE A 285 -3.42 4.39 2.63
C ILE A 285 -2.40 5.39 3.17
N THR A 286 -1.41 5.76 2.35
CA THR A 286 -0.47 6.83 2.70
C THR A 286 -0.62 7.99 1.73
N SER A 287 -1.04 9.15 2.22
CA SER A 287 -0.99 10.39 1.46
C SER A 287 0.28 11.17 1.79
N TYR A 288 1.12 11.34 0.78
CA TYR A 288 2.27 12.26 0.83
C TYR A 288 1.90 13.65 0.29
N ALA A 289 0.62 13.93 0.07
CA ALA A 289 0.14 15.27 -0.28
C ALA A 289 0.19 16.21 0.93
N CYS A 290 0.53 17.48 0.68
CA CYS A 290 0.68 18.49 1.71
C CYS A 290 -0.64 18.67 2.48
N ARG A 291 -0.57 18.77 3.81
CA ARG A 291 -1.71 19.21 4.65
C ARG A 291 -2.99 18.36 4.51
N THR A 292 -2.92 17.14 3.93
CA THR A 292 -4.07 16.22 3.88
C THR A 292 -4.59 15.88 5.29
N GLY A 293 -3.70 15.95 6.29
CA GLY A 293 -4.01 15.66 7.68
C GLY A 293 -4.66 16.79 8.48
N ILE A 294 -4.94 17.96 7.90
CA ILE A 294 -5.59 19.08 8.61
C ILE A 294 -6.82 19.59 7.85
N ALA A 295 -7.71 20.29 8.54
CA ALA A 295 -8.94 20.86 7.97
C ALA A 295 -9.01 22.39 8.07
N VAL A 296 -8.11 23.00 8.84
CA VAL A 296 -8.05 24.43 9.09
C VAL A 296 -6.85 25.00 8.33
N ASP A 297 -7.00 26.18 7.70
CA ASP A 297 -5.90 26.86 6.99
C ASP A 297 -5.33 27.97 7.85
N GLU A 298 -4.18 27.68 8.48
CA GLU A 298 -3.43 28.62 9.30
C GLU A 298 -1.92 28.40 9.09
N ASP A 299 -1.13 29.43 9.35
CA ASP A 299 0.34 29.36 9.26
C ASP A 299 0.99 28.86 10.56
N ASP A 300 0.29 28.94 11.71
CA ASP A 300 0.77 28.52 13.03
C ASP A 300 -0.36 27.91 13.89
N PHE A 301 -0.18 26.65 14.28
CA PHE A 301 -1.11 25.86 15.08
C PHE A 301 -0.69 25.71 16.55
N THR A 302 0.30 26.48 17.03
CA THR A 302 0.80 26.36 18.41
C THR A 302 -0.33 26.50 19.45
N ASN A 303 -1.36 27.31 19.16
CA ASN A 303 -2.51 27.54 20.05
C ASN A 303 -3.86 27.33 19.36
N THR A 304 -3.89 26.66 18.20
CA THR A 304 -5.09 26.51 17.37
C THR A 304 -5.28 25.03 17.04
N ASP A 305 -6.53 24.55 17.09
CA ASP A 305 -6.86 23.19 16.65
C ASP A 305 -6.69 23.08 15.12
N PRO A 306 -5.84 22.16 14.62
CA PRO A 306 -5.69 21.90 13.19
C PRO A 306 -6.91 21.27 12.50
N GLY A 307 -7.92 20.87 13.28
CA GLY A 307 -9.12 20.22 12.78
C GLY A 307 -8.83 18.81 12.27
N TYR A 308 -7.98 18.06 12.97
CA TYR A 308 -7.59 16.68 12.59
C TYR A 308 -8.80 15.80 12.27
N GLU A 309 -9.86 15.91 13.10
CA GLU A 309 -11.10 15.12 13.00
C GLU A 309 -11.95 15.42 11.75
N HIS A 310 -11.70 16.55 11.09
CA HIS A 310 -12.40 16.97 9.88
C HIS A 310 -11.49 16.98 8.65
N SER A 311 -10.24 16.53 8.81
CA SER A 311 -9.25 16.50 7.73
C SER A 311 -9.67 15.50 6.64
N LEU A 312 -9.16 15.70 5.42
CA LEU A 312 -9.40 14.75 4.34
C LEU A 312 -8.89 13.35 4.71
N ALA A 313 -7.78 13.27 5.45
CA ALA A 313 -7.24 12.00 5.93
C ALA A 313 -8.24 11.26 6.85
N GLN A 314 -8.84 11.97 7.81
CA GLN A 314 -9.85 11.38 8.69
C GLN A 314 -11.10 10.97 7.91
N LEU A 315 -11.56 11.82 6.99
CA LEU A 315 -12.72 11.52 6.15
C LEU A 315 -12.49 10.30 5.25
N MET A 316 -11.28 10.13 4.69
CA MET A 316 -10.89 8.93 3.95
C MET A 316 -10.90 7.69 4.85
N ALA A 317 -10.32 7.79 6.05
CA ALA A 317 -10.27 6.69 7.01
C ALA A 317 -11.68 6.22 7.36
N ASP A 318 -12.58 7.16 7.68
CA ASP A 318 -13.97 6.87 8.03
C ASP A 318 -14.76 6.28 6.86
N THR A 319 -14.60 6.85 5.66
CA THR A 319 -15.39 6.46 4.49
C THR A 319 -15.02 5.06 4.02
N TRP A 320 -13.73 4.75 3.98
CA TRP A 320 -13.26 3.45 3.47
C TRP A 320 -13.05 2.40 4.56
N GLU A 321 -13.20 2.79 5.83
CA GLU A 321 -12.93 1.97 7.01
C GLU A 321 -11.52 1.34 6.97
N VAL A 322 -10.51 2.17 6.69
CA VAL A 322 -9.09 1.80 6.58
C VAL A 322 -8.19 2.75 7.35
N GLU A 323 -6.97 2.32 7.68
CA GLU A 323 -5.95 3.20 8.23
C GLU A 323 -5.45 4.17 7.15
N VAL A 324 -5.41 5.47 7.48
CA VAL A 324 -4.83 6.50 6.63
C VAL A 324 -3.65 7.14 7.34
N ARG A 325 -2.53 7.30 6.63
CA ARG A 325 -1.35 8.03 7.07
C ARG A 325 -1.18 9.26 6.21
N ALA A 326 -1.08 10.43 6.82
CA ALA A 326 -1.00 11.68 6.07
C ALA A 326 -0.12 12.71 6.75
N PHE A 327 0.45 13.63 5.96
CA PHE A 327 1.11 14.81 6.50
C PHE A 327 0.11 15.85 6.95
N ALA A 328 0.27 16.33 8.18
CA ALA A 328 -0.37 17.54 8.67
C ALA A 328 0.34 18.80 8.11
N MET A 329 1.65 18.69 7.85
CA MET A 329 2.50 19.76 7.33
C MET A 329 2.57 19.75 5.79
N ARG A 330 3.23 20.77 5.22
CA ARG A 330 3.67 20.73 3.82
C ARG A 330 4.65 19.58 3.62
N SER A 331 4.50 18.87 2.51
CA SER A 331 5.40 17.80 2.08
C SER A 331 6.70 18.37 1.54
N HIS A 332 7.80 17.67 1.77
CA HIS A 332 9.12 18.01 1.28
C HIS A 332 9.68 16.89 0.41
N TYR A 333 9.81 17.18 -0.89
CA TYR A 333 10.33 16.28 -1.91
C TYR A 333 11.77 16.62 -2.34
N GLY A 334 12.43 17.58 -1.68
CA GLY A 334 13.73 18.12 -2.10
C GLY A 334 14.90 17.12 -2.07
N LYS A 335 14.69 15.92 -1.51
CA LYS A 335 15.67 14.81 -1.50
C LYS A 335 15.37 13.71 -2.52
N THR A 336 14.44 13.95 -3.45
CA THR A 336 14.04 12.98 -4.48
C THR A 336 15.26 12.41 -5.22
N TYR A 337 16.23 13.24 -5.58
CA TYR A 337 17.42 12.83 -6.34
C TYR A 337 18.69 12.69 -5.50
N GLY A 338 18.51 12.56 -4.18
CA GLY A 338 19.62 12.65 -3.23
C GLY A 338 20.01 14.08 -2.88
N THR A 339 20.85 14.19 -1.87
CA THR A 339 21.47 15.44 -1.45
C THR A 339 22.75 15.71 -2.25
N LYS A 340 23.19 16.97 -2.32
CA LYS A 340 24.48 17.32 -2.94
C LYS A 340 25.65 16.51 -2.34
N THR A 341 25.62 16.28 -1.03
CA THR A 341 26.62 15.46 -0.35
C THR A 341 26.63 14.03 -0.86
N GLU A 342 25.46 13.39 -0.95
CA GLU A 342 25.35 12.00 -1.43
C GLU A 342 25.76 11.86 -2.89
N ILE A 343 25.40 12.83 -3.74
CA ILE A 343 25.81 12.85 -5.16
C ILE A 343 27.35 12.96 -5.23
N ASN A 344 27.95 13.91 -4.52
CA ASN A 344 29.41 14.07 -4.50
C ASN A 344 30.14 12.86 -3.93
N GLU A 345 29.55 12.16 -2.95
CA GLU A 345 30.09 10.91 -2.43
C GLU A 345 30.03 9.79 -3.48
N ALA A 346 28.91 9.62 -4.18
CA ALA A 346 28.78 8.63 -5.25
C ALA A 346 29.81 8.86 -6.38
N GLU A 347 30.00 10.12 -6.78
CA GLU A 347 31.01 10.51 -7.79
C GLU A 347 32.44 10.15 -7.37
N LYS A 348 32.81 10.37 -6.10
CA LYS A 348 34.15 10.01 -5.58
C LYS A 348 34.43 8.51 -5.66
N HIS A 349 33.40 7.67 -5.55
CA HIS A 349 33.52 6.22 -5.66
C HIS A 349 33.38 5.70 -7.10
N ARG A 350 33.08 6.56 -8.08
CA ARG A 350 32.84 6.15 -9.48
C ARG A 350 33.98 5.32 -10.06
N GLU A 351 35.21 5.80 -9.96
CA GLU A 351 36.37 5.12 -10.52
C GLU A 351 36.63 3.76 -9.85
N GLU A 352 36.48 3.70 -8.53
CA GLU A 352 36.64 2.46 -7.75
C GLU A 352 35.61 1.40 -8.16
N ILE A 353 34.34 1.79 -8.28
CA ILE A 353 33.24 0.91 -8.69
C ILE A 353 33.44 0.42 -10.12
N MET A 354 33.76 1.32 -11.06
CA MET A 354 34.00 0.95 -12.47
C MET A 354 35.21 0.03 -12.62
N LYS A 355 36.28 0.27 -11.86
CA LYS A 355 37.46 -0.60 -11.84
C LYS A 355 37.09 -1.99 -11.32
N TYR A 356 36.38 -2.09 -10.20
CA TYR A 356 35.94 -3.37 -9.67
C TYR A 356 35.06 -4.13 -10.68
N ASP A 357 34.10 -3.47 -11.34
CA ASP A 357 33.23 -4.12 -12.34
C ASP A 357 34.02 -4.70 -13.51
N LYS A 358 35.03 -3.96 -13.98
CA LYS A 358 35.94 -4.40 -15.04
C LYS A 358 36.79 -5.58 -14.59
N ASP A 359 37.43 -5.46 -13.42
CA ASP A 359 38.31 -6.49 -12.88
C ASP A 359 37.53 -7.77 -12.55
N HIS A 360 36.32 -7.64 -12.00
CA HIS A 360 35.44 -8.76 -11.66
C HIS A 360 34.93 -9.47 -12.91
N ARG A 361 34.54 -8.72 -13.95
CA ARG A 361 34.17 -9.30 -15.26
C ARG A 361 35.35 -10.06 -15.88
N TYR A 362 36.55 -9.48 -15.82
CA TYR A 362 37.76 -10.16 -16.29
C TYR A 362 38.03 -11.44 -15.49
N TYR A 363 37.90 -11.39 -14.17
CA TYR A 363 38.03 -12.57 -13.30
C TYR A 363 37.05 -13.68 -13.70
N THR A 364 35.75 -13.37 -13.75
CA THR A 364 34.70 -14.34 -14.11
C THR A 364 34.95 -14.98 -15.48
N ASN A 365 35.37 -14.19 -16.46
CA ASN A 365 35.61 -14.68 -17.82
C ASN A 365 36.93 -15.44 -17.99
N ASN A 366 37.91 -15.30 -17.10
CA ASN A 366 39.26 -15.87 -17.31
C ASN A 366 39.73 -16.82 -16.20
N LYS A 367 38.97 -16.97 -15.10
CA LYS A 367 39.34 -17.87 -13.98
C LYS A 367 39.53 -19.33 -14.42
N HIS A 368 38.76 -19.78 -15.39
CA HIS A 368 38.87 -21.13 -15.95
C HIS A 368 40.15 -21.33 -16.79
N LEU A 369 40.68 -20.26 -17.41
CA LEU A 369 41.93 -20.27 -18.17
C LEU A 369 43.16 -20.11 -17.27
N ASN A 370 43.01 -19.39 -16.16
CA ASN A 370 44.09 -19.16 -15.20
C ASN A 370 43.59 -19.37 -13.75
N PRO A 371 43.78 -20.59 -13.19
CA PRO A 371 43.39 -20.90 -11.83
C PRO A 371 44.04 -20.03 -10.76
N LYS A 372 45.21 -19.42 -11.04
CA LYS A 372 45.92 -18.52 -10.12
C LYS A 372 45.38 -17.09 -10.11
N LEU A 373 44.45 -16.75 -11.01
CA LEU A 373 43.83 -15.43 -11.05
C LEU A 373 43.08 -15.17 -9.73
N LYS A 374 43.33 -14.01 -9.13
CA LYS A 374 42.72 -13.60 -7.86
C LYS A 374 41.42 -12.86 -8.12
N GLU A 375 40.42 -13.16 -7.31
CA GLU A 375 39.16 -12.41 -7.30
C GLU A 375 39.42 -10.99 -6.77
N PRO A 376 38.93 -9.94 -7.45
CA PRO A 376 39.08 -8.57 -6.96
C PRO A 376 38.26 -8.37 -5.68
N THR A 377 38.81 -7.58 -4.76
CA THR A 377 38.10 -7.24 -3.52
C THR A 377 36.95 -6.28 -3.83
N ARG A 378 35.75 -6.66 -3.39
CA ARG A 378 34.55 -5.82 -3.53
C ARG A 378 34.66 -4.52 -2.71
N PRO A 379 34.45 -3.34 -3.31
CA PRO A 379 34.41 -2.08 -2.58
C PRO A 379 33.36 -2.06 -1.48
N LYS A 380 33.61 -1.27 -0.43
CA LYS A 380 32.60 -1.03 0.61
C LYS A 380 31.41 -0.29 0.02
N ASN A 381 30.20 -0.63 0.48
CA ASN A 381 28.94 -0.04 -0.01
C ASN A 381 28.76 -0.12 -1.54
N TYR A 382 29.37 -1.12 -2.19
CA TYR A 382 29.36 -1.26 -3.64
C TYR A 382 27.95 -1.17 -4.25
N GLU A 383 26.95 -1.86 -3.70
CA GLU A 383 25.59 -1.84 -4.28
C GLU A 383 24.96 -0.45 -4.23
N LYS A 384 25.13 0.25 -3.10
CA LYS A 384 24.63 1.62 -2.93
C LYS A 384 25.26 2.55 -3.97
N TYR A 385 26.60 2.58 -4.04
CA TYR A 385 27.28 3.51 -4.95
C TYR A 385 27.07 3.14 -6.41
N LYS A 386 27.06 1.85 -6.76
CA LYS A 386 26.74 1.41 -8.12
C LYS A 386 25.36 1.91 -8.56
N GLN A 387 24.35 1.72 -7.71
CA GLN A 387 22.99 2.20 -7.97
C GLN A 387 22.96 3.72 -8.12
N GLN A 388 23.61 4.46 -7.22
CA GLN A 388 23.65 5.94 -7.27
C GLN A 388 24.37 6.48 -8.50
N ILE A 389 25.48 5.85 -8.90
CA ILE A 389 26.24 6.21 -10.11
C ILE A 389 25.40 5.99 -11.37
N GLU A 390 24.68 4.87 -11.45
CA GLU A 390 23.75 4.58 -12.53
C GLU A 390 22.58 5.57 -12.54
N SER A 391 21.97 5.81 -11.39
CA SER A 391 20.92 6.81 -11.17
C SER A 391 21.32 8.19 -11.69
N ILE A 392 22.49 8.71 -11.29
CA ILE A 392 22.98 10.02 -11.74
C ILE A 392 23.11 10.03 -13.27
N LYS A 393 23.80 9.03 -13.85
CA LYS A 393 24.04 8.98 -15.29
C LYS A 393 22.72 8.92 -16.08
N VAL A 394 21.88 7.93 -15.79
CA VAL A 394 20.66 7.68 -16.58
C VAL A 394 19.65 8.80 -16.41
N ARG A 395 19.51 9.35 -15.20
CA ARG A 395 18.65 10.51 -14.96
C ARG A 395 19.11 11.71 -15.78
N ASP A 396 20.41 12.00 -15.76
CA ASP A 396 20.97 13.14 -16.49
C ASP A 396 20.83 12.93 -18.02
N ASP A 397 21.00 11.71 -18.52
CA ASP A 397 20.74 11.35 -19.92
C ASP A 397 19.25 11.57 -20.31
N ASN A 398 18.30 11.35 -19.39
CA ASN A 398 16.86 11.55 -19.66
C ASN A 398 16.47 13.04 -19.71
N ILE A 399 17.21 13.94 -19.04
CA ILE A 399 16.95 15.40 -19.05
C ILE A 399 16.97 15.96 -20.48
N ASP A 400 17.86 15.43 -21.33
CA ASP A 400 18.02 15.93 -22.71
C ASP A 400 16.82 15.64 -23.62
N GLN A 401 15.94 14.69 -23.24
CA GLN A 401 14.80 14.23 -24.05
C GLN A 401 13.45 14.33 -23.33
N GLY A 402 13.45 14.69 -22.05
CA GLY A 402 12.28 14.73 -21.18
C GLY A 402 12.65 15.20 -19.77
N GLY A 403 12.21 14.47 -18.75
CA GLY A 403 12.51 14.78 -17.36
C GLY A 403 13.66 13.96 -16.75
N PRO A 404 14.19 14.41 -15.60
CA PRO A 404 15.11 13.63 -14.77
C PRO A 404 14.39 12.45 -14.11
N ILE A 405 13.95 11.47 -14.89
CA ILE A 405 13.31 10.25 -14.38
C ILE A 405 14.42 9.24 -14.07
N ASP A 406 14.53 8.85 -12.81
CA ASP A 406 15.54 7.92 -12.30
C ASP A 406 15.07 6.47 -12.50
N PRO A 407 15.92 5.56 -13.05
CA PRO A 407 15.56 4.15 -13.25
C PRO A 407 15.23 3.41 -11.95
N HIS A 408 15.74 3.92 -10.82
CA HIS A 408 15.46 3.38 -9.49
C HIS A 408 14.43 4.18 -8.71
N GLY A 409 13.93 5.27 -9.29
CA GLY A 409 13.07 6.24 -8.64
C GLY A 409 13.81 7.10 -7.62
N ALA A 410 13.05 7.71 -6.72
CA ALA A 410 13.59 8.61 -5.71
C ALA A 410 14.57 7.92 -4.73
N TRP A 411 15.56 8.68 -4.25
CA TRP A 411 16.55 8.19 -3.29
C TRP A 411 16.01 8.19 -1.87
N HIS A 412 15.16 9.16 -1.53
CA HIS A 412 14.56 9.33 -0.22
C HIS A 412 13.03 9.45 -0.31
N LYS A 413 12.33 8.93 0.71
CA LYS A 413 10.89 9.16 0.88
C LYS A 413 10.60 10.66 1.09
N PRO A 414 9.38 11.13 0.77
CA PRO A 414 8.99 12.49 1.11
C PRO A 414 9.06 12.70 2.62
N GLY A 415 9.51 13.89 3.03
CA GLY A 415 9.49 14.33 4.42
C GLY A 415 8.44 15.42 4.65
N THR A 416 8.47 16.03 5.83
CA THR A 416 7.74 17.27 6.12
C THR A 416 8.66 18.47 6.03
N ALA A 417 8.16 19.59 5.50
CA ALA A 417 8.80 20.89 5.60
C ALA A 417 8.59 21.49 7.01
N GLU A 418 8.92 22.77 7.18
CA GLU A 418 8.80 23.48 8.47
C GLU A 418 7.47 24.23 8.66
N SER A 419 6.54 24.17 7.69
CA SER A 419 5.26 24.87 7.75
C SER A 419 4.05 23.97 7.48
N PRO A 420 2.86 24.33 8.02
CA PRO A 420 2.65 25.37 9.04
C PRO A 420 3.26 24.99 10.40
N LYS A 421 3.55 25.98 11.24
CA LYS A 421 4.20 25.79 12.55
C LYS A 421 3.23 25.13 13.55
N GLY A 422 3.77 24.57 14.63
CA GLY A 422 2.97 23.96 15.70
C GLY A 422 2.39 22.57 15.38
N LEU A 423 2.66 22.02 14.19
CA LEU A 423 2.22 20.68 13.78
C LEU A 423 3.32 19.62 13.94
N PRO A 424 2.95 18.34 14.13
CA PRO A 424 3.91 17.24 14.22
C PRO A 424 4.62 16.98 12.88
N LYS A 425 5.93 16.71 12.95
CA LYS A 425 6.73 16.26 11.79
C LYS A 425 6.42 14.80 11.45
N GLY A 426 6.54 14.47 10.17
CA GLY A 426 6.28 13.11 9.67
C GLY A 426 4.79 12.78 9.48
N LEU A 427 4.51 11.54 9.11
CA LEU A 427 3.16 11.05 8.88
C LEU A 427 2.41 10.87 10.20
N ARG A 428 1.18 11.39 10.27
CA ARG A 428 0.22 11.09 11.34
C ARG A 428 -0.72 9.99 10.87
N THR A 429 -1.09 9.10 11.78
CA THR A 429 -2.09 8.06 11.54
C THR A 429 -3.49 8.55 11.92
N TYR A 430 -4.45 8.24 11.06
CA TYR A 430 -5.88 8.48 11.20
C TYR A 430 -6.57 7.12 11.10
N LEU A 431 -7.32 6.76 12.13
CA LEU A 431 -8.08 5.53 12.17
C LEU A 431 -9.56 5.85 11.97
N PRO A 432 -10.34 4.94 11.35
CA PRO A 432 -11.79 5.12 11.28
C PRO A 432 -12.37 5.32 12.68
N ARG A 433 -13.15 6.37 12.90
CA ARG A 433 -13.73 6.70 14.22
C ARG A 433 -14.57 5.58 14.80
N ARG A 434 -15.15 4.74 13.95
CA ARG A 434 -15.90 3.55 14.36
C ARG A 434 -15.02 2.43 14.95
N TRP A 435 -13.70 2.55 14.93
CA TRP A 435 -12.77 1.59 15.54
C TRP A 435 -12.40 1.96 16.98
N GLU A 436 -12.64 3.20 17.38
CA GLU A 436 -12.57 3.68 18.76
C GLU A 436 -13.86 3.35 19.51
#